data_AF-A0A938G176-F1
#
_entry.id   AF-A0A938G176-F1
#
_cell.length_a   1.000
_cell.length_b   1.000
_cell.length_c   1.000
_cell.angle_alpha   90.00
_cell.angle_beta   90.00
_cell.angle_gamma   90.00
#
_symmetry.space_group_name_H-M   'P 1'
#
loop_
_entity.id
_entity.type
_entity.pdbx_description
1 polymer ?
#
loop_
_entity_poly.entity_id
_entity_poly.type
_entity_poly.pdbx_seq_one_letter_code
_entity_poly.pdbx_strand_id
1 'polypeptide(L)'
;MADVRRERARLDAEEASIVRDMDAIMRDSDHPDFVVADAELVRTAGLSHGDAKRVIARAATLDVMPGFDAALADGAITAGHVDALASGLAKLSPADQVRLVDRGHSLLANAQRLSVDDFAKHVRIEAARM
;
A
#
# COMPACT_ATOMS: atom_id res chain seq x y z
N MET A 1 -15.36 -17.22 -6.35
CA MET A 1 -14.16 -16.50 -6.87
C MET A 1 -14.11 -15.05 -6.39
N ALA A 2 -15.21 -14.29 -6.50
CA ALA A 2 -15.28 -12.93 -5.94
C ALA A 2 -15.02 -12.90 -4.42
N ASP A 3 -15.52 -13.90 -3.68
CA ASP A 3 -15.34 -13.97 -2.22
C ASP A 3 -13.89 -14.23 -1.80
N VAL A 4 -13.17 -15.10 -2.52
CA VAL A 4 -11.74 -15.36 -2.28
C VAL A 4 -10.90 -14.11 -2.52
N ARG A 5 -11.21 -13.36 -3.59
CA ARG A 5 -10.54 -12.09 -3.88
C ARG A 5 -10.79 -11.06 -2.77
N ARG A 6 -12.04 -10.95 -2.31
CA ARG A 6 -12.44 -10.02 -1.25
C ARG A 6 -11.76 -10.36 0.07
N GLU A 7 -11.75 -11.64 0.46
CA GLU A 7 -11.12 -12.04 1.73
C GLU A 7 -9.61 -11.82 1.72
N ARG A 8 -8.95 -12.10 0.59
CA ARG A 8 -7.52 -11.76 0.45
C ARG A 8 -7.27 -10.26 0.58
N ALA A 9 -8.08 -9.43 -0.08
CA ALA A 9 -7.95 -7.98 0.01
C ALA A 9 -8.18 -7.47 1.45
N ARG A 10 -9.14 -8.05 2.17
CA ARG A 10 -9.37 -7.75 3.60
C ARG A 10 -8.15 -8.09 4.45
N LEU A 11 -7.56 -9.27 4.27
CA LEU A 11 -6.36 -9.69 4.98
C LEU A 11 -5.14 -8.81 4.61
N ASP A 12 -4.98 -8.44 3.33
CA ASP A 12 -3.94 -7.51 2.90
C ASP A 12 -4.10 -6.12 3.58
N ALA A 13 -5.35 -5.66 3.77
CA ALA A 13 -5.64 -4.41 4.47
C ALA A 13 -5.33 -4.49 5.98
N GLU A 14 -5.70 -5.61 6.60
CA GLU A 14 -5.41 -5.89 8.01
C GLU A 14 -3.90 -5.97 8.27
N GLU A 15 -3.16 -6.69 7.43
CA GLU A 15 -1.70 -6.79 7.50
C GLU A 15 -1.02 -5.41 7.36
N ALA A 16 -1.48 -4.60 6.40
CA ALA A 16 -0.98 -3.23 6.25
C ALA A 16 -1.34 -2.34 7.46
N SER A 17 -2.50 -2.53 8.10
CA SER A 17 -2.86 -1.83 9.33
C SER A 17 -1.93 -2.18 10.48
N ILE A 18 -1.62 -3.47 10.67
CA ILE A 18 -0.69 -3.92 11.71
C ILE A 18 0.69 -3.28 11.52
N VAL A 19 1.19 -3.20 10.28
CA VAL A 19 2.47 -2.53 10.01
C VAL A 19 2.43 -1.04 10.34
N ARG A 20 1.32 -0.34 10.08
CA ARG A 20 1.15 1.06 10.47
C ARG A 20 1.13 1.25 11.98
N ASP A 21 0.50 0.33 12.71
CA ASP A 21 0.51 0.33 14.17
C ASP A 21 1.94 0.12 14.71
N MET A 22 2.72 -0.79 14.10
CA MET A 22 4.14 -0.98 14.43
C MET A 22 4.97 0.29 14.16
N ASP A 23 4.75 0.96 13.04
CA ASP A 23 5.42 2.22 12.71
C ASP A 23 5.03 3.35 13.67
N ALA A 24 3.79 3.39 14.14
CA ALA A 24 3.33 4.34 15.14
C ALA A 24 4.03 4.12 16.49
N ILE A 25 4.15 2.87 16.94
CA ILE A 25 4.91 2.51 18.16
C ILE A 25 6.38 2.92 18.02
N MET A 26 7.02 2.60 16.89
CA MET A 26 8.42 2.95 16.65
C MET A 26 8.69 4.47 16.65
N ARG A 27 7.71 5.28 16.23
CA ARG A 27 7.83 6.75 16.21
C ARG A 27 7.50 7.41 17.55
N ASP A 28 6.84 6.69 18.46
CA ASP A 28 6.55 7.17 19.80
C ASP A 28 7.80 7.08 20.69
N SER A 29 8.42 8.23 20.94
CA SER A 29 9.63 8.33 21.75
C SER A 29 9.43 7.99 23.22
N ASP A 30 8.19 8.03 23.71
CA ASP A 30 7.85 7.70 25.10
C ASP A 30 7.45 6.22 25.26
N HIS A 31 7.35 5.47 24.15
CA HIS A 31 7.02 4.05 24.20
C HIS A 31 8.25 3.23 24.61
N PRO A 32 8.14 2.34 25.61
CA PRO A 32 9.28 1.52 26.08
C PRO A 32 9.72 0.42 25.11
N ASP A 33 8.96 0.18 24.03
CA ASP A 33 9.12 -0.99 23.16
C ASP A 33 9.71 -0.57 21.81
N PHE A 34 10.68 -1.32 21.31
CA PHE A 34 11.32 -1.10 20.01
C PHE A 34 10.82 -2.14 18.99
N VAL A 35 9.96 -1.71 18.05
CA VAL A 35 9.32 -2.60 17.06
C VAL A 35 9.77 -2.29 15.64
N VAL A 36 10.56 -3.18 15.03
CA VAL A 36 10.97 -3.03 13.62
C VAL A 36 10.09 -3.91 12.75
N ALA A 37 9.17 -3.30 11.98
CA ALA A 37 8.18 -4.01 11.18
C ALA A 37 8.77 -5.10 10.26
N ASP A 38 9.85 -4.80 9.51
CA ASP A 38 10.51 -5.80 8.64
C ASP A 38 10.97 -7.03 9.42
N ALA A 39 11.55 -6.79 10.59
CA ALA A 39 12.10 -7.84 11.43
C ALA A 39 10.99 -8.67 12.10
N GLU A 40 9.88 -8.04 12.51
CA GLU A 40 8.71 -8.75 13.05
C GLU A 40 7.99 -9.57 11.98
N LEU A 41 7.80 -9.04 10.78
CA LEU A 41 7.19 -9.76 9.67
C LEU A 41 7.99 -11.00 9.27
N VAL A 42 9.32 -10.90 9.25
CA VAL A 42 10.19 -12.05 8.95
C VAL A 42 10.18 -13.08 10.08
N ARG A 43 10.30 -12.65 11.34
CA ARG A 43 10.41 -13.57 12.49
C ARG A 43 9.10 -14.22 12.87
N THR A 44 8.01 -13.45 12.89
CA THR A 44 6.75 -13.83 13.53
C THR A 44 5.70 -14.20 12.49
N ALA A 45 5.61 -13.47 11.38
CA ALA A 45 4.68 -13.79 10.28
C ALA A 45 5.26 -14.80 9.28
N GLY A 46 6.55 -15.13 9.38
CA GLY A 46 7.22 -16.11 8.52
C GLY A 46 7.40 -15.64 7.07
N LEU A 47 7.35 -14.33 6.84
CA LEU A 47 7.52 -13.75 5.51
C LEU A 47 8.98 -13.79 5.06
N SER A 48 9.20 -13.86 3.75
CA SER A 48 10.50 -13.51 3.20
C SER A 48 10.76 -12.01 3.35
N HIS A 49 12.02 -11.58 3.37
CA HIS A 49 12.35 -10.14 3.36
C HIS A 49 11.75 -9.40 2.16
N GLY A 50 11.59 -10.07 1.02
CA GLY A 50 10.95 -9.49 -0.15
C GLY A 50 9.45 -9.27 0.05
N ASP A 51 8.78 -10.19 0.74
CA ASP A 51 7.36 -10.06 1.09
C ASP A 51 7.17 -8.99 2.16
N ALA A 52 7.98 -8.99 3.22
CA ALA A 52 7.94 -7.98 4.28
C ALA A 52 8.09 -6.55 3.70
N LYS A 53 9.06 -6.33 2.81
CA LYS A 53 9.22 -5.04 2.11
C LYS A 53 7.99 -4.64 1.30
N ARG A 54 7.28 -5.59 0.68
CA ARG A 54 6.05 -5.30 -0.06
C ARG A 54 4.94 -4.88 0.87
N VAL A 55 4.75 -5.58 1.98
CA VAL A 55 3.74 -5.21 3.00
C VAL A 55 4.02 -3.81 3.56
N ILE A 56 5.27 -3.50 3.89
CA ILE A 56 5.68 -2.17 4.37
C ILE A 56 5.43 -1.09 3.31
N ALA A 57 5.76 -1.36 2.05
CA ALA A 57 5.49 -0.43 0.96
C ALA A 57 3.98 -0.19 0.76
N ARG A 58 3.14 -1.22 0.96
CA ARG A 58 1.68 -1.06 0.93
C ARG A 58 1.21 -0.18 2.07
N ALA A 59 1.62 -0.47 3.31
CA ALA A 59 1.28 0.33 4.50
C ALA A 59 1.61 1.82 4.27
N ALA A 60 2.84 2.13 3.87
CA ALA A 60 3.27 3.50 3.57
C ALA A 60 2.47 4.15 2.42
N THR A 61 2.09 3.37 1.40
CA THR A 61 1.26 3.87 0.29
C THR A 61 -0.16 4.18 0.75
N LEU A 62 -0.75 3.33 1.59
CA LEU A 62 -2.10 3.53 2.13
C LEU A 62 -2.19 4.77 3.03
N ASP A 63 -1.10 5.13 3.73
CA ASP A 63 -1.07 6.35 4.54
C ASP A 63 -1.12 7.65 3.74
N VAL A 64 -0.58 7.65 2.52
CA VAL A 64 -0.50 8.86 1.70
C VAL A 64 -1.54 8.91 0.60
N MET A 65 -2.27 7.82 0.32
CA MET A 65 -3.24 7.74 -0.78
C MET A 65 -4.67 7.65 -0.26
N PRO A 66 -5.42 8.77 -0.21
CA PRO A 66 -6.75 8.82 0.39
C PRO A 66 -7.71 7.78 -0.20
N GLY A 67 -8.37 7.03 0.69
CA GLY A 67 -9.44 6.08 0.36
C GLY A 67 -9.00 4.74 -0.22
N PHE A 68 -7.70 4.53 -0.49
CA PHE A 68 -7.20 3.23 -0.94
C PHE A 68 -7.29 2.16 0.16
N ASP A 69 -7.17 2.55 1.42
CA ASP A 69 -7.27 1.67 2.58
C ASP A 69 -8.68 1.08 2.71
N ALA A 70 -9.71 1.91 2.68
CA ALA A 70 -11.10 1.49 2.72
C ALA A 70 -11.45 0.64 1.49
N ALA A 71 -11.02 1.06 0.30
CA ALA A 71 -11.27 0.31 -0.92
C ALA A 71 -10.58 -1.07 -0.94
N LEU A 72 -9.42 -1.21 -0.29
CA LEU A 72 -8.74 -2.50 -0.13
C LEU A 72 -9.49 -3.38 0.86
N ALA A 73 -9.88 -2.83 2.02
CA ALA A 73 -10.62 -3.55 3.06
C ALA A 73 -11.97 -4.09 2.56
N ASP A 74 -12.69 -3.32 1.74
CA ASP A 74 -13.96 -3.72 1.13
C ASP A 74 -13.79 -4.74 -0.02
N GLY A 75 -12.55 -4.94 -0.46
CA GLY A 75 -12.19 -5.71 -1.65
C GLY A 75 -12.64 -5.05 -2.95
N ALA A 76 -12.81 -3.73 -3.00
CA ALA A 76 -13.03 -3.02 -4.26
C ALA A 76 -11.75 -3.05 -5.12
N ILE A 77 -10.59 -2.90 -4.49
CA ILE A 77 -9.27 -3.10 -5.11
C ILE A 77 -8.57 -4.33 -4.49
N THR A 78 -7.33 -4.56 -4.90
CA THR A 78 -6.49 -5.65 -4.36
C THR A 78 -5.11 -5.11 -4.05
N ALA A 79 -4.32 -5.85 -3.27
CA ALA A 79 -2.92 -5.53 -3.01
C ALA A 79 -2.10 -5.23 -4.27
N GLY A 80 -2.36 -5.92 -5.38
CA GLY A 80 -1.67 -5.65 -6.65
C GLY A 80 -1.88 -4.22 -7.18
N HIS A 81 -3.04 -3.61 -6.92
CA HIS A 81 -3.27 -2.20 -7.26
C HIS A 81 -2.44 -1.27 -6.38
N VAL A 82 -2.37 -1.56 -5.07
CA VAL A 82 -1.55 -0.79 -4.13
C VAL A 82 -0.05 -0.94 -4.47
N ASP A 83 0.40 -2.15 -4.81
CA ASP A 83 1.78 -2.43 -5.24
C ASP A 83 2.14 -1.65 -6.51
N ALA A 84 1.22 -1.56 -7.47
CA ALA A 84 1.42 -0.77 -8.69
C ALA A 84 1.58 0.72 -8.38
N LEU A 85 0.81 1.25 -7.44
CA LEU A 85 0.88 2.63 -7.00
C LEU A 85 2.17 2.92 -6.22
N ALA A 86 2.54 2.03 -5.29
CA ALA A 86 3.80 2.07 -4.55
C ALA A 86 5.00 2.11 -5.51
N SER A 87 4.99 1.25 -6.54
CA SER A 87 6.04 1.22 -7.57
C SER A 87 6.10 2.51 -8.41
N GLY A 88 4.95 3.15 -8.64
CA GLY A 88 4.86 4.45 -9.31
C GLY A 88 5.47 5.56 -8.47
N LEU A 89 5.02 5.69 -7.21
CA LEU A 89 5.51 6.69 -6.25
C LEU A 89 7.02 6.59 -6.01
N ALA A 90 7.55 5.37 -5.89
CA ALA A 90 8.97 5.13 -5.63
C ALA A 90 9.92 5.66 -6.72
N LYS A 91 9.41 5.99 -7.91
CA LYS A 91 10.21 6.51 -9.05
C LYS A 91 10.18 8.03 -9.17
N LEU A 92 9.36 8.69 -8.37
CA LEU A 92 9.11 10.11 -8.45
C LEU A 92 9.97 10.89 -7.45
N SER A 93 10.26 12.15 -7.78
CA SER A 93 10.80 13.10 -6.82
C SER A 93 9.77 13.38 -5.72
N PRO A 94 10.16 13.87 -4.52
CA PRO A 94 9.20 14.21 -3.48
C PRO A 94 8.11 15.21 -3.93
N ALA A 95 8.47 16.19 -4.77
CA ALA A 95 7.51 17.15 -5.32
C ALA A 95 6.50 16.48 -6.26
N ASP A 96 6.95 15.50 -7.05
CA ASP A 96 6.11 14.75 -7.97
C ASP A 96 5.24 13.70 -7.27
N GLN A 97 5.72 13.15 -6.14
CA GLN A 97 4.91 12.29 -5.28
C GLN A 97 3.70 13.06 -4.75
N VAL A 98 3.89 14.29 -4.25
CA VAL A 98 2.78 15.15 -3.79
C VAL A 98 1.77 15.36 -4.93
N ARG A 99 2.25 15.70 -6.12
CA ARG A 99 1.36 15.89 -7.29
C ARG A 99 0.61 14.65 -7.71
N LEU A 100 1.20 13.46 -7.57
CA LEU A 100 0.52 12.21 -7.85
C LEU A 100 -0.52 11.87 -6.75
N VAL A 101 -0.18 12.13 -5.48
CA VAL A 101 -1.09 11.99 -4.33
C VAL A 101 -2.31 12.89 -4.47
N ASP A 102 -2.15 14.13 -4.94
CA ASP A 102 -3.25 15.06 -5.21
C ASP A 102 -4.25 14.52 -6.26
N ARG A 103 -3.82 13.57 -7.11
CA ARG A 103 -4.69 12.87 -8.07
C ARG A 103 -5.34 11.61 -7.49
N GLY A 104 -5.21 11.37 -6.19
CA GLY A 104 -5.61 10.14 -5.50
C GLY A 104 -7.03 9.67 -5.78
N HIS A 105 -8.02 10.58 -5.78
CA HIS A 105 -9.41 10.21 -6.08
C HIS A 105 -9.59 9.65 -7.49
N SER A 106 -8.94 10.26 -8.50
CA SER A 106 -8.99 9.77 -9.88
C SER A 106 -8.26 8.44 -10.04
N LEU A 107 -7.12 8.29 -9.37
CA LEU A 107 -6.37 7.02 -9.35
C LEU A 107 -7.19 5.90 -8.69
N LEU A 108 -7.90 6.19 -7.60
CA LEU A 108 -8.76 5.22 -6.92
C LEU A 108 -9.92 4.77 -7.81
N ALA A 109 -10.60 5.72 -8.46
CA ALA A 109 -11.68 5.42 -9.40
C ALA A 109 -11.20 4.54 -10.57
N ASN A 110 -9.97 4.76 -11.04
CA ASN A 110 -9.35 3.92 -12.06
C ASN A 110 -9.00 2.52 -11.52
N ALA A 111 -8.42 2.42 -10.32
CA ALA A 111 -8.07 1.15 -9.69
C ALA A 111 -9.30 0.25 -9.47
N GLN A 112 -10.46 0.82 -9.15
CA GLN A 112 -11.71 0.07 -8.96
C GLN A 112 -12.28 -0.50 -10.27
N ARG A 113 -11.90 0.05 -11.41
CA ARG A 113 -12.45 -0.30 -12.74
C ARG A 113 -11.50 -1.14 -13.59
N LEU A 114 -10.20 -0.92 -13.43
CA LEU A 114 -9.16 -1.53 -14.27
C LEU A 114 -8.69 -2.85 -13.69
N SER A 115 -8.10 -3.69 -14.54
CA SER A 115 -7.28 -4.79 -14.08
C SER A 115 -6.01 -4.25 -13.40
N VAL A 116 -5.34 -5.08 -12.58
CA VAL A 116 -4.05 -4.70 -11.96
C VAL A 116 -3.03 -4.28 -13.02
N ASP A 117 -2.94 -5.01 -14.13
CA ASP A 117 -1.98 -4.74 -15.20
C ASP A 117 -2.27 -3.42 -15.91
N ASP A 118 -3.54 -3.13 -16.19
CA ASP A 118 -3.93 -1.89 -16.86
C ASP A 118 -3.82 -0.69 -15.93
N PHE A 119 -4.13 -0.88 -14.64
CA PHE A 119 -3.88 0.14 -13.62
C PHE A 119 -2.38 0.42 -13.48
N ALA A 120 -1.52 -0.60 -13.46
CA ALA A 120 -0.07 -0.42 -13.40
C ALA A 120 0.49 0.33 -14.63
N LYS A 121 -0.05 0.06 -15.82
CA LYS A 121 0.27 0.85 -17.03
C LYS A 121 -0.20 2.30 -16.88
N HIS A 122 -1.41 2.52 -16.37
CA HIS A 122 -1.98 3.84 -16.14
C HIS A 122 -1.13 4.67 -15.16
N VAL A 123 -0.80 4.10 -13.99
CA VAL A 123 0.08 4.74 -12.99
C VAL A 123 1.43 5.09 -13.60
N ARG A 124 2.02 4.19 -14.40
CA ARG A 124 3.31 4.46 -15.08
C ARG A 124 3.22 5.66 -16.02
N ILE A 125 2.12 5.77 -16.79
CA ILE A 125 1.89 6.90 -17.69
C ILE A 125 1.70 8.20 -16.91
N GLU A 126 0.90 8.17 -15.84
CA GLU A 126 0.69 9.33 -14.98
C GLU A 126 1.99 9.80 -14.33
N ALA A 127 2.77 8.87 -13.77
CA ALA A 127 4.08 9.16 -13.19
C ALA A 127 5.07 9.72 -14.22
N ALA A 128 5.08 9.22 -15.46
CA ALA A 128 5.96 9.73 -16.52
C ALA A 128 5.58 11.14 -17.02
N ARG A 129 4.38 11.62 -16.68
CA ARG A 129 3.90 12.99 -16.98
C ARG A 129 4.10 13.95 -15.81
N MET A 130 4.69 13.46 -14.72
CA MET A 130 5.02 14.31 -13.60
C MET A 130 6.15 15.24 -13.99
#